data_AF-I8V8G2-F1
#
_entry.id   AF-I8V8G2-F1
#
_cell.length_a   1.000
_cell.length_b   1.000
_cell.length_c   1.000
_cell.angle_alpha   90.00
_cell.angle_beta   90.00
_cell.angle_gamma   90.00
#
_symmetry.space_group_name_H-M   'P 1'
#
loop_
_entity.id
_entity.type
_entity.pdbx_description
1 polymer ?
#
loop_
_entity_poly.entity_id
_entity_poly.type
_entity_poly.pdbx_seq_one_letter_code
_entity_poly.pdbx_strand_id
1 'polypeptide(L)' 'MYVKNEQGERLLVYVLENGEVVPKYPEDSMEGFDLTEVFCLGCSWHGSPKRLVKR' A
#
# COMPACT_ATOMS: atom_id res chain seq x y z
N MET A 1 1.78 2.08 5.49
CA MET A 1 2.50 1.18 4.57
C MET A 1 2.83 1.98 3.32
N TYR A 2 3.46 1.39 2.31
CA TYR A 2 3.60 2.07 1.02
C TYR A 2 3.41 1.09 -0.14
N VAL A 3 3.03 1.61 -1.29
CA VAL A 3 2.95 0.89 -2.57
C VAL A 3 4.06 1.41 -3.50
N LYS A 4 4.39 0.64 -4.52
CA LYS A 4 5.37 1.04 -5.55
C LYS A 4 4.75 1.04 -6.93
N ASN A 5 5.25 1.91 -7.79
CA ASN A 5 5.02 1.81 -9.23
C ASN A 5 6.21 1.12 -9.92
N GLU A 6 6.11 0.94 -11.24
CA GLU A 6 7.16 0.31 -12.05
C GLU A 6 8.48 1.10 -12.04
N GLN A 7 8.43 2.41 -11.78
CA GLN A 7 9.60 3.28 -11.68
C GLN A 7 10.28 3.19 -10.30
N GLY A 8 9.70 2.44 -9.35
CA GLY A 8 10.22 2.29 -7.99
C GLY A 8 9.89 3.47 -7.06
N GLU A 9 9.06 4.40 -7.50
CA GLU A 9 8.52 5.48 -6.67
C GLU A 9 7.64 4.88 -5.57
N ARG A 10 7.54 5.57 -4.43
CA ARG A 10 6.84 5.06 -3.24
C ARG A 10 5.74 6.00 -2.86
N LEU A 11 4.53 5.48 -2.75
CA LEU A 11 3.38 6.23 -2.25
C LEU A 11 2.95 5.71 -0.88
N LEU A 12 2.82 6.61 0.10
CA LEU A 12 2.35 6.25 1.43
C LEU A 12 0.86 5.96 1.42
N VAL A 13 0.49 4.82 2.01
CA VAL A 13 -0.89 4.35 2.06
C VAL A 13 -1.28 3.84 3.45
N TYR A 14 -2.58 3.86 3.72
CA TYR A 14 -3.21 3.07 4.77
C TYR A 14 -3.85 1.83 4.15
N VAL A 15 -3.86 0.73 4.92
CA VAL A 15 -4.66 -0.45 4.61
C VAL A 15 -5.77 -0.50 5.66
N LEU A 16 -7.01 -0.36 5.20
CA LEU A 16 -8.20 -0.37 6.04
C LEU A 16 -8.53 -1.81 6.49
N GLU A 17 -9.43 -1.94 7.45
CA GLU A 17 -9.79 -3.25 8.04
C GLU A 17 -10.45 -4.20 7.03
N ASN A 18 -11.06 -3.68 5.97
CA ASN A 18 -11.60 -4.46 4.85
C ASN A 18 -10.54 -4.87 3.81
N GLY A 19 -9.28 -4.47 4.01
CA GLY A 19 -8.17 -4.70 3.08
C GLY A 19 -8.07 -3.68 1.94
N GLU A 20 -8.88 -2.62 1.96
CA GLU A 20 -8.80 -1.53 0.99
C GLU A 20 -7.55 -0.69 1.23
N VAL A 21 -6.91 -0.29 0.13
CA VAL A 21 -5.72 0.55 0.14
C VAL A 21 -6.12 1.97 -0.23
N VAL A 22 -5.81 2.93 0.64
CA VAL A 22 -6.13 4.34 0.45
C VAL A 22 -4.88 5.20 0.63
N PRO A 23 -4.74 6.32 -0.09
CA PRO A 23 -3.56 7.17 0.03
C PRO A 23 -3.54 7.81 1.42
N LYS A 24 -2.34 7.98 1.98
CA LYS A 24 -2.19 8.65 3.28
C LYS A 24 -2.61 10.12 3.20
N TYR A 25 -2.27 10.78 2.10
CA TYR A 25 -2.64 12.17 1.82
C TYR A 25 -3.69 12.17 0.69
N PRO A 26 -4.89 12.75 0.90
CA PRO A 26 -5.97 12.70 -0.10
C PRO A 26 -5.65 13.39 -1.43
N GLU A 27 -4.64 14.27 -1.45
CA GLU A 27 -4.16 14.96 -2.64
C GLU A 27 -3.25 14.10 -3.54
N ASP A 28 -2.73 12.98 -3.01
CA ASP A 28 -1.90 12.07 -3.78
C ASP A 28 -2.73 11.19 -4.70
N SER A 29 -2.33 11.10 -5.97
CA SER A 29 -2.91 10.13 -6.92
C SER A 29 -2.29 8.75 -6.72
N MET A 30 -3.14 7.72 -6.73
CA MET A 30 -2.73 6.31 -6.74
C MET A 30 -2.59 5.75 -8.16
N GLU A 31 -2.77 6.57 -9.20
CA GLU A 31 -2.63 6.12 -10.59
C GLU A 31 -1.20 5.64 -10.88
N GLY A 32 -1.10 4.48 -11.53
CA GLY A 32 0.18 3.86 -11.88
C GLY A 32 0.88 3.11 -10.74
N PHE A 33 0.34 3.11 -9.51
CA PHE A 33 0.87 2.30 -8.41
C PHE A 33 0.24 0.90 -8.37
N ASP A 34 1.03 -0.10 -7.99
CA ASP A 34 0.52 -1.43 -7.72
C ASP A 34 -0.11 -1.50 -6.31
N LEU A 35 -1.43 -1.59 -6.27
CA LEU A 35 -2.20 -1.69 -5.02
C LEU A 35 -2.36 -3.14 -4.53
N THR A 36 -1.86 -4.12 -5.29
CA THR A 36 -1.97 -5.55 -4.94
C THR A 36 -0.90 -5.99 -3.94
N GLU A 37 0.19 -5.23 -3.82
CA GLU A 37 1.29 -5.46 -2.91
C GLU A 37 1.61 -4.20 -2.09
N VAL A 38 1.68 -4.36 -0.76
CA VAL A 38 2.07 -3.30 0.17
C VAL A 38 3.36 -3.65 0.87
N PHE A 39 4.17 -2.64 1.11
CA PHE A 39 5.48 -2.74 1.76
C PHE A 39 5.43 -2.15 3.16
N CYS A 40 6.06 -2.84 4.11
CA CYS A 40 6.25 -2.33 5.46
C CYS A 40 7.25 -1.16 5.45
N LEU A 41 6.99 -0.13 6.26
CA LEU A 41 7.84 1.07 6.32
C LEU A 41 9.18 0.85 7.04
N GLY A 42 9.24 -0.12 7.97
CA GLY A 42 10.39 -0.33 8.86
C GLY A 42 10.96 -1.74 8.84
N CYS A 43 10.47 -2.62 7.96
CA CYS A 43 10.93 -4.01 7.86
C CYS A 43 10.99 -4.44 6.40
N SER A 44 11.67 -5.56 6.11
CA SER A 44 11.73 -6.15 4.77
C SER A 44 10.45 -6.88 4.34
N TRP A 45 9.37 -6.77 5.12
CA TRP A 45 8.10 -7.43 4.82
C TRP A 45 7.35 -6.69 3.71
N HIS A 46 6.80 -7.46 2.79
CA HIS A 46 5.83 -7.02 1.80
C HIS A 46 4.85 -8.16 1.49
N GLY A 47 3.70 -7.80 0.91
CA GLY A 47 2.73 -8.77 0.42
C GLY A 47 1.34 -8.17 0.26
N SER A 48 0.37 -9.05 0.00
CA SER A 48 -1.01 -8.61 -0.28
C SER A 48 -1.68 -7.95 0.94
N PRO A 49 -2.40 -6.82 0.74
CA PRO A 49 -3.20 -6.16 1.78
C PRO A 49 -4.18 -7.09 2.50
N LYS A 50 -4.74 -8.08 1.76
CA LYS A 50 -5.68 -9.07 2.31
C LYS A 50 -5.09 -9.95 3.40
N ARG A 51 -3.76 -10.07 3.49
CA ARG A 51 -3.08 -10.83 4.56
C ARG A 51 -3.03 -10.08 5.89
N LEU A 52 -3.33 -8.78 5.90
CA LEU A 52 -3.34 -7.95 7.10
C LEU A 52 -4.72 -7.89 7.76
N VAL A 53 -5.76 -8.27 7.03
CA VAL A 53 -7.13 -8.34 7.54
C VAL A 53 -7.24 -9.54 8.46
N LYS A 54 -7.67 -9.31 9.71
CA LYS A 54 -7.99 -10.40 10.64
C LYS A 54 -9.23 -11.15 10.11
N ARG A 55 -9.15 -12.48 10.14
CA ARG A 55 -10.25 -13.37 9.78
C ARG A 55 -11.32 -13.43 10.86
#